data_AF-A0A7S2LDX7-F1
#
_entry.id   AF-A0A7S2LDX7-F1
#
_cell.length_a   1.000
_cell.length_b   1.000
_cell.length_c   1.000
_cell.angle_alpha   90.00
_cell.angle_beta   90.00
_cell.angle_gamma   90.00
#
_symmetry.space_group_name_H-M   'P 1'
#
loop_
_entity.id
_entity.type
_entity.pdbx_description
1 polymer ?
#
loop_
_entity_poly.entity_id
_entity_poly.type
_entity_poly.pdbx_seq_one_letter_code
_entity_poly.pdbx_strand_id
1 'polypeptide(L)'
;GKSIHWTLLNQYDITSGIIRAVIPESSSCSWVELVADGRKQPCRFFCSHFWGETFRDFTATVERHASQVGASPNDAYWVCVYANNQWQVELGSYLAECPFYMALRKAESTVVLLDKASRALQ
;
A
#
# COMPACT_ATOMS: atom_id res chain seq x y z
N GLY A 1 16.31 -17.84 -11.05
CA GLY A 1 15.02 -17.27 -10.59
C GLY A 1 13.95 -17.57 -11.62
N LYS A 2 12.67 -17.66 -11.21
CA LYS A 2 11.55 -17.71 -12.17
C LYS A 2 11.49 -16.39 -12.95
N SER A 3 11.27 -16.45 -14.26
CA SER A 3 11.01 -15.26 -15.06
C SER A 3 9.66 -14.68 -14.63
N ILE A 4 9.61 -13.39 -14.29
CA ILE A 4 8.38 -12.71 -13.89
C ILE A 4 8.05 -11.66 -14.95
N HIS A 5 6.86 -11.73 -15.51
CA HIS A 5 6.38 -10.71 -16.43
C HIS A 5 5.88 -9.51 -15.62
N TRP A 6 6.44 -8.32 -15.87
CA TRP A 6 6.05 -7.08 -15.19
C TRP A 6 4.53 -6.82 -15.23
N THR A 7 3.87 -7.26 -16.30
CA THR A 7 2.43 -7.11 -16.50
C THR A 7 1.56 -8.00 -15.61
N LEU A 8 2.16 -8.97 -14.91
CA LEU A 8 1.48 -9.96 -14.06
C LEU A 8 1.89 -9.87 -12.59
N LEU A 9 2.86 -9.02 -12.25
CA LEU A 9 3.26 -8.80 -10.87
C LEU A 9 2.10 -8.22 -10.08
N ASN A 10 1.94 -8.69 -8.85
CA ASN A 10 0.97 -8.16 -7.89
C ASN A 10 1.69 -7.77 -6.58
N GLN A 11 0.92 -7.31 -5.58
CA GLN A 11 1.51 -6.83 -4.33
C GLN A 11 2.21 -7.94 -3.53
N TYR A 12 1.81 -9.21 -3.66
CA TYR A 12 2.52 -10.34 -3.04
C TYR A 12 3.92 -10.53 -3.64
N ASP A 13 4.04 -10.40 -4.96
CA ASP A 13 5.33 -10.48 -5.64
C ASP A 13 6.24 -9.31 -5.26
N ILE A 14 5.71 -8.09 -5.19
CA ILE A 14 6.46 -6.90 -4.75
C ILE A 14 6.93 -7.08 -3.30
N THR A 15 6.06 -7.54 -2.41
CA THR A 15 6.41 -7.74 -1.00
C THR A 15 7.49 -8.81 -0.84
N SER A 16 7.36 -9.95 -1.51
CA SER A 16 8.29 -11.07 -1.37
C SER A 16 9.61 -10.87 -2.13
N GLY A 17 9.55 -10.35 -3.36
CA GLY A 17 10.70 -10.22 -4.25
C GLY A 17 11.46 -8.91 -4.13
N ILE A 18 10.85 -7.85 -3.60
CA ILE A 18 11.48 -6.53 -3.47
C ILE A 18 11.56 -6.11 -2.00
N ILE A 19 10.43 -5.95 -1.30
CA ILE A 19 10.44 -5.39 0.07
C ILE A 19 11.28 -6.25 1.01
N ARG A 20 11.02 -7.56 1.05
CA ARG A 20 11.77 -8.49 1.90
C ARG A 20 13.21 -8.74 1.44
N ALA A 21 13.52 -8.48 0.16
CA ALA A 21 14.89 -8.58 -0.34
C ALA A 21 15.73 -7.36 0.06
N VAL A 22 15.11 -6.17 0.13
CA VAL A 22 15.77 -4.91 0.52
C VAL A 22 15.83 -4.74 2.04
N ILE A 23 14.79 -5.16 2.75
CA ILE A 23 14.68 -5.04 4.20
C ILE A 23 14.84 -6.44 4.81
N PRO A 24 16.01 -6.81 5.35
CA PRO A 24 16.20 -8.12 5.97
C PRO A 24 15.53 -8.19 7.35
N GLU A 25 15.17 -9.40 7.77
CA GLU A 25 14.50 -9.64 9.06
C GLU A 25 15.29 -9.12 10.26
N SER A 26 16.62 -9.27 10.25
CA SER A 26 17.52 -8.87 11.34
C SER A 26 17.56 -7.36 11.62
N SER A 27 17.14 -6.54 10.66
CA SER A 27 17.03 -5.08 10.79
C SER A 27 15.71 -4.62 10.16
N SER A 28 14.64 -5.31 10.50
CA SER A 28 13.33 -5.10 9.89
C SER A 28 12.72 -3.75 10.24
N CYS A 29 12.04 -3.17 9.27
CA CYS A 29 11.20 -1.98 9.40
C CYS A 29 10.11 -2.03 8.32
N SER A 30 9.19 -1.08 8.35
CA SER A 30 8.28 -0.85 7.23
C SER A 30 9.00 -0.19 6.05
N TRP A 31 8.44 -0.35 4.84
CA TRP A 31 8.99 0.33 3.65
C TRP A 31 9.00 1.85 3.80
N VAL A 32 7.95 2.42 4.39
CA VAL A 32 7.85 3.87 4.59
C VAL A 32 8.92 4.41 5.52
N GLU A 33 9.29 3.67 6.57
CA GLU A 33 10.40 4.06 7.45
C GLU A 33 11.74 4.11 6.70
N LEU A 34 11.96 3.17 5.78
CA LEU A 34 13.16 3.13 4.97
C LEU A 34 13.25 4.32 3.98
N VAL A 35 12.15 4.66 3.29
CA VAL A 35 12.19 5.62 2.17
C VAL A 35 11.83 7.06 2.56
N ALA A 36 11.09 7.26 3.64
CA ALA A 36 10.66 8.60 4.06
C ALA A 36 11.80 9.40 4.73
N ASP A 37 12.83 8.73 5.23
CA ASP A 37 13.98 9.34 5.91
C ASP A 37 13.54 10.30 7.04
N GLY A 38 12.67 9.80 7.92
CA GLY A 38 12.13 10.55 9.06
C GLY A 38 11.11 11.65 8.70
N ARG A 39 10.81 11.90 7.42
CA ARG A 39 9.82 12.91 7.01
C ARG A 39 8.40 12.42 7.25
N LYS A 40 7.57 13.29 7.85
CA LYS A 40 6.14 13.01 8.05
C LYS A 40 5.45 12.77 6.71
N GLN A 41 4.68 11.69 6.62
CA GLN A 41 3.86 11.33 5.46
C GLN A 41 2.38 11.51 5.84
N PRO A 42 1.79 12.72 5.72
CA PRO A 42 0.39 12.93 6.07
C PRO A 42 -0.54 12.03 5.24
N CYS A 43 -1.49 11.37 5.90
CA CYS A 43 -2.45 10.50 5.22
C CYS A 43 -3.56 11.34 4.61
N ARG A 44 -3.40 11.73 3.34
CA ARG A 44 -4.45 12.42 2.59
C ARG A 44 -5.40 11.42 1.94
N PHE A 45 -4.83 10.46 1.20
CA PHE A 45 -5.59 9.42 0.51
C PHE A 45 -5.24 8.05 1.08
N PHE A 46 -6.22 7.36 1.65
CA PHE A 46 -6.06 5.96 2.06
C PHE A 46 -6.45 5.02 0.92
N CYS A 47 -5.56 4.10 0.56
CA CYS A 47 -5.79 3.09 -0.48
C CYS A 47 -6.22 1.77 0.14
N SER A 48 -7.47 1.37 -0.13
CA SER A 48 -7.96 0.03 0.16
C SER A 48 -7.95 -0.77 -1.13
N HIS A 49 -7.15 -1.83 -1.20
CA HIS A 49 -6.94 -2.55 -2.44
C HIS A 49 -6.72 -4.06 -2.24
N PHE A 50 -7.00 -4.83 -3.29
CA PHE A 50 -6.75 -6.27 -3.32
C PHE A 50 -5.33 -6.56 -3.76
N TRP A 51 -4.55 -7.24 -2.93
CA TRP A 51 -3.13 -7.52 -3.21
C TRP A 51 -2.88 -8.39 -4.44
N GLY A 52 -3.86 -9.16 -4.89
CA GLY A 52 -3.75 -10.01 -6.08
C GLY A 52 -4.02 -9.29 -7.39
N GLU A 53 -4.46 -8.02 -7.37
CA GLU A 53 -4.56 -7.23 -8.59
C GLU A 53 -3.17 -6.96 -9.19
N THR A 54 -3.10 -6.77 -10.51
CA THR A 54 -1.79 -6.45 -11.12
C THR A 54 -1.31 -5.09 -10.62
N PHE A 55 -0.05 -5.01 -10.22
CA PHE A 55 0.58 -3.81 -9.69
C PHE A 55 0.51 -2.64 -10.69
N ARG A 56 0.61 -2.93 -11.99
CA ARG A 56 0.40 -1.93 -13.06
C ARG A 56 -1.00 -1.30 -13.01
N ASP A 57 -2.03 -2.11 -12.82
CA ASP A 57 -3.41 -1.61 -12.80
C ASP A 57 -3.67 -0.82 -11.50
N PHE A 58 -3.06 -1.25 -10.37
CA PHE A 58 -3.02 -0.47 -9.13
C PHE A 58 -2.39 0.92 -9.35
N THR A 59 -1.17 0.99 -9.92
CA THR A 59 -0.48 2.27 -10.14
C THR A 59 -1.23 3.17 -11.11
N ALA A 60 -1.76 2.62 -12.21
CA ALA A 60 -2.53 3.39 -13.18
C ALA A 60 -3.81 3.99 -12.56
N THR A 61 -4.44 3.28 -11.62
CA THR A 61 -5.63 3.76 -10.92
C THR A 61 -5.27 4.90 -9.95
N VAL A 62 -4.17 4.76 -9.21
CA VAL A 62 -3.65 5.82 -8.33
C VAL A 62 -3.29 7.08 -9.13
N GLU A 63 -2.57 6.94 -10.25
CA GLU A 63 -2.20 8.05 -11.14
C GLU A 63 -3.43 8.76 -11.70
N ARG A 64 -4.44 7.98 -12.15
CA ARG A 64 -5.69 8.53 -12.64
C ARG A 64 -6.44 9.31 -11.57
N HIS A 65 -6.55 8.76 -10.36
CA HIS A 65 -7.19 9.45 -9.23
C HIS A 65 -6.44 10.75 -8.90
N ALA A 66 -5.10 10.70 -8.83
CA ALA A 66 -4.26 11.87 -8.58
C ALA A 66 -4.51 13.00 -9.58
N SER A 67 -4.60 12.65 -10.87
CA SER A 67 -4.92 13.62 -11.92
C SER A 67 -6.33 14.23 -11.75
N GLN A 68 -7.33 13.42 -11.38
CA GLN A 68 -8.72 13.88 -11.23
C GLN A 68 -8.91 14.84 -10.06
N VAL A 69 -8.21 14.60 -8.94
CA VAL A 69 -8.34 15.42 -7.73
C VAL A 69 -7.32 16.57 -7.66
N GLY A 70 -6.45 16.69 -8.67
CA GLY A 70 -5.37 17.69 -8.68
C GLY A 70 -4.37 17.49 -7.54
N ALA A 71 -3.98 16.23 -7.28
CA ALA A 71 -3.01 15.92 -6.23
C ALA A 71 -1.63 16.52 -6.55
N SER A 72 -1.00 17.09 -5.54
CA SER A 72 0.36 17.61 -5.55
C SER A 72 1.39 16.47 -5.45
N PRO A 73 2.62 16.64 -5.97
CA PRO A 73 3.71 15.70 -5.72
C PRO A 73 4.03 15.45 -4.23
N ASN A 74 3.57 16.33 -3.33
CA ASN A 74 3.73 16.19 -1.89
C ASN A 74 2.55 15.46 -1.21
N ASP A 75 1.48 15.14 -1.93
CA ASP A 75 0.37 14.35 -1.40
C ASP A 75 0.73 12.87 -1.38
N ALA A 76 0.54 12.22 -0.23
CA ALA A 76 0.82 10.81 -0.08
C ALA A 76 -0.43 9.94 -0.27
N TYR A 77 -0.25 8.85 -1.03
CA TYR A 77 -1.17 7.72 -1.08
C TYR A 77 -0.73 6.67 -0.07
N TRP A 78 -1.52 6.48 0.97
CA TRP A 78 -1.25 5.51 2.02
C TRP A 78 -1.75 4.14 1.62
N VAL A 79 -0.81 3.20 1.45
CA VAL A 79 -1.08 1.79 1.15
C VAL A 79 -0.56 0.95 2.31
N CYS A 80 -1.43 0.14 2.90
CA CYS A 80 -1.14 -0.57 4.16
C CYS A 80 0.14 -1.43 4.10
N VAL A 81 0.43 -2.03 2.95
CA VAL A 81 1.62 -2.87 2.73
C VAL A 81 2.93 -2.12 2.98
N TYR A 82 3.01 -0.83 2.61
CA TYR A 82 4.24 -0.04 2.79
C TYR A 82 4.40 0.50 4.20
N ALA A 83 3.30 0.59 4.95
CA ALA A 83 3.28 1.04 6.33
C ALA A 83 3.59 -0.06 7.35
N ASN A 84 3.37 -1.32 6.98
CA ASN A 84 3.59 -2.45 7.87
C ASN A 84 5.03 -2.97 7.74
N ASN A 85 5.64 -3.32 8.87
CA ASN A 85 6.82 -4.18 8.88
C ASN A 85 6.42 -5.58 8.40
N GLN A 86 6.93 -6.00 7.24
CA GLN A 86 6.55 -7.25 6.57
C GLN A 86 7.13 -8.52 7.22
N TRP A 87 8.03 -8.36 8.19
CA TRP A 87 8.57 -9.44 9.03
C TRP A 87 7.84 -9.53 10.36
N GLN A 88 7.38 -8.40 10.90
CA GLN A 88 6.69 -8.33 12.18
C GLN A 88 5.49 -7.40 12.07
N VAL A 89 4.35 -7.94 11.65
CA VAL A 89 3.12 -7.16 11.49
C VAL A 89 2.54 -6.81 12.85
N GLU A 90 2.36 -5.52 13.11
CA GLU A 90 1.77 -5.00 14.35
C GLU A 90 0.33 -4.56 14.11
N LEU A 91 -0.63 -5.29 14.66
CA LEU A 91 -2.07 -4.99 14.50
C LEU A 91 -2.73 -4.41 15.76
N GLY A 92 -2.02 -4.40 16.89
CA GLY A 92 -2.60 -4.05 18.19
C GLY A 92 -3.52 -5.16 18.73
N SER A 93 -4.14 -4.91 19.89
CA SER A 93 -5.08 -5.84 20.52
C SER A 93 -6.53 -5.58 20.10
N TYR A 94 -6.82 -4.34 19.68
CA TYR A 94 -8.14 -3.92 19.25
C TYR A 94 -8.10 -3.32 17.84
N LEU A 95 -9.21 -3.43 17.11
CA LEU A 95 -9.35 -2.81 15.79
C LEU A 95 -9.06 -1.31 15.82
N ALA A 96 -9.41 -0.62 16.91
CA ALA A 96 -9.15 0.81 17.05
C ALA A 96 -7.65 1.16 17.10
N GLU A 97 -6.80 0.20 17.43
CA GLU A 97 -5.35 0.35 17.56
C GLU A 97 -4.61 -0.05 16.29
N CYS A 98 -5.28 -0.77 15.37
CA CYS A 98 -4.59 -1.27 14.21
C CYS A 98 -4.15 -0.11 13.28
N PRO A 99 -2.94 -0.17 12.71
CA PRO A 99 -2.42 0.92 11.89
C PRO A 99 -3.33 1.27 10.71
N PHE A 100 -3.98 0.27 10.11
CA PHE A 100 -4.88 0.50 8.98
C PHE A 100 -6.15 1.27 9.37
N TYR A 101 -6.76 0.99 10.52
CA TYR A 101 -7.92 1.73 11.00
C TYR A 101 -7.54 3.15 11.39
N MET A 102 -6.37 3.32 12.01
CA MET A 102 -5.84 4.63 12.37
C MET A 102 -5.53 5.49 11.15
N ALA A 103 -4.98 4.90 10.09
CA ALA A 103 -4.73 5.58 8.82
C ALA A 103 -6.04 5.95 8.11
N LEU A 104 -7.00 5.01 8.06
CA LEU A 104 -8.33 5.24 7.48
C LEU A 104 -9.06 6.40 8.18
N ARG A 105 -9.04 6.45 9.52
CA ARG A 105 -9.66 7.52 10.30
C ARG A 105 -9.03 8.90 10.11
N LYS A 106 -7.76 8.95 9.73
CA LYS A 106 -7.01 10.20 9.52
C LYS A 106 -7.07 10.68 8.07
N ALA A 107 -7.48 9.83 7.14
CA ALA A 107 -7.55 10.14 5.73
C ALA A 107 -8.65 11.15 5.42
N GLU A 108 -8.37 12.09 4.51
CA GLU A 108 -9.39 13.00 3.98
C GLU A 108 -10.35 12.25 3.04
N SER A 109 -9.81 11.27 2.30
CA SER A 109 -10.59 10.44 1.39
C SER A 109 -10.02 9.02 1.28
N THR A 110 -10.88 8.08 0.91
CA THR A 110 -10.52 6.69 0.67
C THR A 110 -10.68 6.35 -0.81
N VAL A 111 -9.62 5.78 -1.39
CA VAL A 111 -9.63 5.21 -2.74
C VAL A 111 -9.78 3.71 -2.59
N VAL A 112 -10.91 3.17 -3.04
CA VAL A 112 -11.17 1.73 -3.06
C VAL A 112 -10.86 1.20 -4.46
N LEU A 113 -9.84 0.35 -4.55
CA LEU A 113 -9.45 -0.33 -5.78
C LEU A 113 -10.02 -1.74 -5.75
N LEU A 114 -10.91 -2.01 -6.71
CA LEU A 114 -11.60 -3.28 -6.83
C LEU A 114 -11.04 -4.04 -8.03
N ASP A 115 -10.83 -5.34 -7.85
CA ASP A 115 -10.48 -6.24 -8.95
C ASP A 115 -11.53 -6.17 -10.06
N LYS A 116 -11.12 -6.28 -11.33
CA LYS A 116 -12.00 -6.35 -12.50
C LYS A 116 -13.01 -7.50 -12.41
N ALA A 117 -12.64 -8.58 -11.74
CA ALA A 117 -13.53 -9.72 -11.50
C ALA A 117 -14.51 -9.49 -10.34
N SER A 118 -14.36 -8.41 -9.56
CA SER A 118 -15.26 -8.12 -8.44
C SER A 118 -16.70 -7.91 -8.91
N ARG A 119 -17.63 -8.34 -8.05
CA ARG A 119 -19.07 -8.22 -8.23
C ARG A 119 -19.66 -7.71 -6.93
N ALA A 120 -20.69 -6.88 -7.03
CA ALA A 120 -21.50 -6.54 -5.86
C ALA A 120 -22.12 -7.82 -5.31
N LEU A 121 -22.12 -7.98 -3.99
CA LEU A 121 -22.93 -8.99 -3.32
C LEU A 121 -24.41 -8.63 -3.59
N GLN A 122 -25.13 -9.57 -4.21
CA GLN A 122 -26.58 -9.49 -4.42
C GLN A 122 -27.33 -10.02 -3.20
#